data_AF-A0A839K2D6-F1
#
_entry.id   AF-A0A839K2D6-F1
#
_cell.length_a   1.000
_cell.length_b   1.000
_cell.length_c   1.000
_cell.angle_alpha   90.00
_cell.angle_beta   90.00
_cell.angle_gamma   90.00
#
_symmetry.space_group_name_H-M   'P 1'
#
loop_
_entity.id
_entity.type
_entity.pdbx_description
1 polymer ?
#
loop_
_entity_poly.entity_id
_entity_poly.type
_entity_poly.pdbx_seq_one_letter_code
_entity_poly.pdbx_strand_id
1 'polypeptide(L)'
;MKKEDEYDNFEEWEADSHFLDEKDWKGLVIYRRRKAEINPNDQYDQFKLGEAYVLNKEYEKAISFLSALHQKYANDQNIQYSLLDALFAIGKDETVIDWIIRPTVLRLSGEILDYCYNFLRTKRKPRTVYDLYLELYMEGYLAFDEDQLMDFLHSDNRFIFTGHDARSYDCFVTVNRKKCSVRD
;
A
#
# COMPACT_ATOMS: atom_id res chain seq x y z
N MET A 1 -5.92 -37.78 -2.52
CA MET A 1 -7.01 -36.86 -2.18
C MET A 1 -6.48 -35.47 -2.48
N LYS A 2 -6.99 -34.80 -3.52
CA LYS A 2 -6.50 -33.47 -3.89
C LYS A 2 -6.98 -32.50 -2.81
N LYS A 3 -6.13 -31.58 -2.33
CA LYS A 3 -6.52 -30.43 -1.47
C LYS A 3 -7.63 -29.55 -2.09
N GLU A 4 -8.06 -29.87 -3.30
CA GLU A 4 -8.89 -29.08 -4.21
C GLU A 4 -10.38 -29.04 -3.85
N ASP A 5 -10.87 -29.99 -3.03
CA ASP A 5 -12.28 -30.11 -2.60
C ASP A 5 -12.48 -29.68 -1.13
N GLU A 6 -11.39 -29.34 -0.42
CA GLU A 6 -11.41 -29.10 1.03
C GLU A 6 -12.02 -27.73 1.38
N TYR A 7 -11.89 -26.75 0.50
CA TYR A 7 -12.28 -25.35 0.75
C TYR A 7 -13.69 -24.98 0.26
N ASP A 8 -14.41 -25.91 -0.37
CA ASP A 8 -15.78 -25.67 -0.83
C ASP A 8 -16.80 -25.57 0.33
N ASN A 9 -16.43 -26.08 1.52
CA ASN A 9 -17.25 -26.00 2.73
C ASN A 9 -16.89 -24.83 3.66
N PHE A 10 -15.87 -24.04 3.33
CA PHE A 10 -15.45 -22.89 4.14
C PHE A 10 -16.18 -21.63 3.72
N GLU A 11 -16.39 -20.71 4.66
CA GLU A 11 -16.73 -19.35 4.27
C GLU A 11 -15.54 -18.73 3.50
N GLU A 12 -15.82 -17.86 2.52
CA GLU A 12 -14.78 -17.38 1.60
C GLU A 12 -13.59 -16.69 2.30
N TRP A 13 -13.87 -15.98 3.38
CA TRP A 13 -12.84 -15.31 4.19
C TRP A 13 -11.96 -16.32 4.95
N GLU A 14 -12.48 -17.49 5.32
CA GLU A 14 -11.71 -18.54 6.00
C GLU A 14 -10.72 -19.20 5.03
N ALA A 15 -11.17 -19.48 3.80
CA ALA A 15 -10.32 -20.03 2.76
C ALA A 15 -9.20 -19.05 2.36
N ASP A 16 -9.53 -17.77 2.12
CA ASP A 16 -8.53 -16.73 1.85
C ASP A 16 -7.54 -16.60 3.01
N SER A 17 -8.00 -16.53 4.26
CA SER A 17 -7.12 -16.42 5.45
C SER A 17 -6.12 -17.58 5.51
N HIS A 18 -6.58 -18.80 5.26
CA HIS A 18 -5.71 -19.98 5.28
C HIS A 18 -4.55 -19.86 4.27
N PHE A 19 -4.83 -19.49 3.02
CA PHE A 19 -3.78 -19.32 2.01
C PHE A 19 -2.83 -18.16 2.36
N LEU A 20 -3.35 -17.06 2.91
CA LEU A 20 -2.55 -15.91 3.34
C LEU A 20 -1.62 -16.27 4.51
N ASP A 21 -2.12 -16.99 5.51
CA ASP A 21 -1.37 -17.41 6.69
C ASP A 21 -0.27 -18.43 6.34
N GLU A 22 -0.58 -19.40 5.47
CA GLU A 22 0.40 -20.36 4.96
C GLU A 22 1.34 -19.74 3.91
N LYS A 23 1.04 -18.54 3.41
CA LYS A 23 1.71 -17.89 2.28
C LYS A 23 1.74 -18.78 1.02
N ASP A 24 0.70 -19.61 0.83
CA ASP A 24 0.53 -20.43 -0.36
C ASP A 24 -0.07 -19.59 -1.49
N TRP A 25 0.76 -18.73 -2.07
CA TRP A 25 0.36 -17.79 -3.13
C TRP A 25 -0.10 -18.50 -4.41
N LYS A 26 0.46 -19.68 -4.70
CA LYS A 26 0.04 -20.48 -5.85
C LYS A 26 -1.35 -21.06 -5.62
N GLY A 27 -1.61 -21.60 -4.43
CA GLY A 27 -2.94 -22.04 -4.01
C GLY A 27 -3.97 -20.92 -4.06
N LEU A 28 -3.60 -19.74 -3.53
CA LEU A 28 -4.44 -18.53 -3.55
C LEU A 28 -4.86 -18.13 -4.96
N VAL A 29 -3.92 -18.13 -5.92
CA VAL A 29 -4.20 -17.83 -7.33
C VAL A 29 -5.18 -18.84 -7.93
N ILE A 30 -5.02 -20.13 -7.64
CA ILE A 30 -5.92 -21.17 -8.16
C ILE A 30 -7.33 -20.97 -7.58
N TYR A 31 -7.42 -20.74 -6.26
CA TYR A 31 -8.68 -20.54 -5.56
C TYR A 31 -9.43 -19.31 -6.08
N ARG A 32 -8.80 -18.13 -6.06
CA ARG A 32 -9.43 -16.88 -6.50
C ARG A 32 -9.74 -16.86 -7.99
N ARG A 33 -9.00 -17.62 -8.81
CA ARG A 33 -9.35 -17.79 -10.23
C ARG A 33 -10.67 -18.52 -10.40
N ARG A 34 -10.90 -19.61 -9.66
CA ARG A 34 -12.17 -20.33 -9.71
C ARG A 34 -13.34 -19.41 -9.33
N LYS A 35 -13.17 -18.60 -8.27
CA LYS A 35 -14.15 -17.59 -7.85
C LYS A 35 -14.44 -16.58 -8.96
N ALA A 36 -13.40 -16.01 -9.56
CA ALA A 36 -13.51 -15.09 -10.68
C ALA A 36 -14.14 -15.72 -11.93
N GLU A 37 -13.98 -17.02 -12.16
CA GLU A 37 -14.64 -17.76 -13.26
C GLU A 37 -16.13 -18.01 -13.00
N ILE A 38 -16.51 -18.25 -11.73
CA ILE A 38 -17.91 -18.39 -11.31
C ILE A 38 -18.62 -17.03 -11.38
N ASN A 39 -17.94 -15.96 -10.97
CA ASN A 39 -18.46 -14.60 -10.91
C ASN A 39 -17.68 -13.64 -11.84
N PRO A 40 -17.76 -13.81 -13.18
CA PRO A 40 -16.93 -13.06 -14.13
C PRO A 40 -17.21 -11.55 -14.17
N ASN A 41 -18.37 -11.12 -13.65
CA ASN A 41 -18.79 -9.72 -13.62
C ASN A 41 -18.69 -9.10 -12.22
N ASP A 42 -18.31 -9.88 -11.20
CA ASP A 42 -18.14 -9.35 -9.85
C ASP A 42 -16.78 -8.65 -9.73
N GLN A 43 -16.82 -7.35 -9.46
CA GLN A 43 -15.62 -6.51 -9.39
C GLN A 43 -14.64 -6.99 -8.31
N TYR A 44 -15.15 -7.45 -7.17
CA TYR A 44 -14.35 -7.84 -6.02
C TYR A 44 -13.63 -9.17 -6.28
N ASP A 45 -14.31 -10.15 -6.86
CA ASP A 45 -13.70 -11.43 -7.27
C ASP A 45 -12.65 -11.24 -8.37
N GLN A 46 -12.91 -10.36 -9.36
CA GLN A 46 -11.91 -10.02 -10.36
C GLN A 46 -10.70 -9.32 -9.71
N PHE A 47 -10.93 -8.34 -8.84
CA PHE A 47 -9.85 -7.64 -8.12
C PHE A 47 -8.99 -8.63 -7.32
N LYS A 48 -9.61 -9.51 -6.52
CA LYS A 48 -8.92 -10.53 -5.73
C LYS A 48 -7.98 -11.39 -6.56
N LEU A 49 -8.40 -11.79 -7.76
CA LEU A 49 -7.53 -12.53 -8.68
C LEU A 49 -6.32 -11.69 -9.13
N GLY A 50 -6.53 -10.42 -9.45
CA GLY A 50 -5.46 -9.49 -9.79
C GLY A 50 -4.44 -9.34 -8.64
N GLU A 51 -4.91 -9.11 -7.42
CA GLU A 51 -4.08 -9.06 -6.20
C GLU A 51 -3.33 -10.38 -5.97
N ALA A 52 -3.97 -11.53 -6.19
CA ALA A 52 -3.32 -12.82 -6.04
C ALA A 52 -2.14 -13.01 -7.01
N TYR A 53 -2.23 -12.46 -8.23
CA TYR A 53 -1.08 -12.43 -9.14
C TYR A 53 0.06 -11.56 -8.60
N VAL A 54 -0.24 -10.43 -7.96
CA VAL A 54 0.78 -9.59 -7.30
C VAL A 54 1.47 -10.36 -6.17
N LEU A 55 0.69 -10.97 -5.28
CA LEU A 55 1.20 -11.75 -4.15
C LEU A 55 2.05 -12.95 -4.60
N ASN A 56 1.63 -13.63 -5.69
CA ASN A 56 2.37 -14.73 -6.30
C ASN A 56 3.54 -14.26 -7.19
N LYS A 57 3.82 -12.96 -7.24
CA LYS A 57 4.90 -12.35 -8.04
C LYS A 57 4.79 -12.58 -9.55
N GLU A 58 3.58 -12.83 -10.05
CA GLU A 58 3.26 -12.87 -11.48
C GLU A 58 3.01 -11.44 -12.00
N TYR A 59 3.99 -10.54 -11.83
CA TYR A 59 3.78 -9.10 -11.96
C TYR A 59 3.32 -8.66 -13.34
N GLU A 60 3.90 -9.17 -14.43
CA GLU A 60 3.50 -8.82 -15.80
C GLU A 60 2.04 -9.21 -16.09
N LYS A 61 1.62 -10.35 -15.53
CA LYS A 61 0.24 -10.83 -15.64
C LYS A 61 -0.70 -10.00 -14.78
N ALA A 62 -0.30 -9.68 -13.55
CA ALA A 62 -1.03 -8.76 -12.68
C ALA A 62 -1.23 -7.41 -13.36
N ILE A 63 -0.18 -6.82 -13.94
CA ILE A 63 -0.24 -5.55 -14.67
C ILE A 63 -1.23 -5.63 -15.84
N SER A 64 -1.12 -6.65 -16.69
CA SER A 64 -2.03 -6.81 -17.83
C SER A 64 -3.48 -6.95 -17.38
N PHE A 65 -3.72 -7.73 -16.33
CA PHE A 65 -5.06 -8.03 -15.83
C PHE A 65 -5.69 -6.81 -15.11
N LEU A 66 -4.97 -6.22 -14.17
CA LEU A 66 -5.41 -5.05 -13.39
C LEU A 66 -5.54 -3.80 -14.26
N SER A 67 -4.71 -3.63 -15.30
CA SER A 67 -4.88 -2.53 -16.26
C SER A 67 -6.23 -2.63 -16.98
N ALA A 68 -6.60 -3.83 -17.44
CA ALA A 68 -7.91 -4.04 -18.07
C ALA A 68 -9.06 -3.84 -17.08
N LEU A 69 -8.86 -4.20 -15.81
CA LEU A 69 -9.85 -4.00 -14.75
C LEU A 69 -10.02 -2.52 -14.40
N HIS A 70 -8.94 -1.75 -14.34
CA HIS A 70 -8.95 -0.30 -14.12
C HIS A 70 -9.73 0.44 -15.22
N GLN A 71 -9.63 0.00 -16.48
CA GLN A 71 -10.42 0.59 -17.58
C GLN A 71 -11.93 0.48 -17.36
N LYS A 72 -12.39 -0.52 -16.58
CA LYS A 72 -13.80 -0.69 -16.20
C LYS A 72 -14.16 0.03 -14.90
N TYR A 73 -13.24 0.00 -13.92
CA TYR A 73 -13.45 0.50 -12.56
C TYR A 73 -12.40 1.56 -12.21
N ALA A 74 -12.38 2.65 -12.98
CA ALA A 74 -11.32 3.65 -12.94
C ALA A 74 -11.08 4.27 -11.55
N ASN A 75 -12.11 4.35 -10.71
CA ASN A 75 -12.05 4.97 -9.38
C ASN A 75 -11.78 3.97 -8.24
N ASP A 76 -11.53 2.70 -8.54
CA ASP A 76 -11.23 1.71 -7.49
C ASP A 76 -9.77 1.80 -7.05
N GLN A 77 -9.56 2.26 -5.82
CA GLN A 77 -8.25 2.48 -5.23
C GLN A 77 -7.49 1.16 -4.98
N ASN A 78 -8.17 0.07 -4.66
CA ASN A 78 -7.51 -1.22 -4.45
C ASN A 78 -6.92 -1.75 -5.76
N ILE A 79 -7.66 -1.62 -6.87
CA ILE A 79 -7.17 -1.97 -8.20
C ILE A 79 -5.96 -1.10 -8.57
N GLN A 80 -6.06 0.23 -8.35
CA GLN A 80 -4.96 1.15 -8.63
C GLN A 80 -3.71 0.78 -7.82
N TYR A 81 -3.85 0.47 -6.52
CA TYR A 81 -2.74 0.23 -5.62
C TYR A 81 -2.06 -1.11 -5.90
N SER A 82 -2.83 -2.18 -6.13
CA SER A 82 -2.27 -3.46 -6.58
C SER A 82 -1.55 -3.35 -7.93
N LEU A 83 -2.04 -2.48 -8.83
CA LEU A 83 -1.35 -2.21 -10.10
C LEU A 83 -0.02 -1.47 -9.87
N LEU A 84 0.00 -0.48 -8.96
CA LEU A 84 1.23 0.22 -8.56
C LEU A 84 2.24 -0.73 -7.90
N ASP A 85 1.80 -1.62 -7.00
CA ASP A 85 2.65 -2.64 -6.38
C ASP A 85 3.36 -3.49 -7.44
N ALA A 86 2.61 -3.96 -8.45
CA ALA A 86 3.17 -4.76 -9.53
C ALA A 86 4.14 -3.98 -10.43
N LEU A 87 3.85 -2.71 -10.72
CA LEU A 87 4.72 -1.84 -11.51
C LEU A 87 6.04 -1.58 -10.78
N PHE A 88 5.96 -1.20 -9.51
CA PHE A 88 7.13 -0.86 -8.70
C PHE A 88 8.01 -2.09 -8.47
N ALA A 89 7.40 -3.27 -8.28
CA ALA A 89 8.13 -4.53 -8.15
C ALA A 89 9.00 -4.88 -9.38
N ILE A 90 8.63 -4.40 -10.59
CA ILE A 90 9.42 -4.59 -11.81
C ILE A 90 10.24 -3.34 -12.21
N GLY A 91 10.35 -2.37 -11.30
CA GLY A 91 11.14 -1.14 -11.51
C GLY A 91 10.53 -0.15 -12.50
N LYS A 92 9.23 -0.26 -12.79
CA LYS A 92 8.46 0.75 -13.54
C LYS A 92 7.72 1.65 -12.57
N ASP A 93 7.26 2.81 -13.04
CA ASP A 93 6.43 3.71 -12.27
C ASP A 93 5.03 3.89 -12.90
N GLU A 94 4.18 4.69 -12.27
CA GLU A 94 2.82 4.95 -12.72
C GLU A 94 2.74 5.68 -14.07
N THR A 95 3.84 6.17 -14.64
CA THR A 95 3.80 6.90 -15.91
C THR A 95 3.58 5.99 -17.11
N VAL A 96 3.81 4.68 -16.96
CA VAL A 96 3.68 3.70 -18.05
C VAL A 96 2.23 3.30 -18.35
N ILE A 97 1.29 3.67 -17.47
CA ILE A 97 -0.13 3.38 -17.62
C ILE A 97 -0.86 4.65 -18.07
N ASP A 98 -1.75 4.50 -19.05
CA ASP A 98 -2.70 5.53 -19.44
C ASP A 98 -3.91 5.49 -18.51
N TRP A 99 -3.79 6.16 -17.36
CA TRP A 99 -4.81 6.18 -16.31
C TRP A 99 -6.04 7.00 -16.74
N ILE A 100 -7.23 6.44 -16.55
CA ILE A 100 -8.47 7.24 -16.64
C ILE A 100 -8.56 8.20 -15.45
N ILE A 101 -8.31 7.67 -14.25
CA ILE A 101 -8.14 8.44 -13.02
C ILE A 101 -6.77 8.10 -12.46
N ARG A 102 -5.88 9.09 -12.45
CA ARG A 102 -4.50 8.92 -11.99
C ARG A 102 -4.49 8.83 -10.45
N PRO A 103 -3.88 7.79 -9.84
CA PRO A 103 -3.69 7.74 -8.40
C PRO A 103 -2.70 8.80 -7.93
N THR A 104 -2.92 9.35 -6.73
CA THR A 104 -1.92 10.17 -6.04
C THR A 104 -0.81 9.24 -5.52
N VAL A 105 0.41 9.45 -6.01
CA VAL A 105 1.60 8.71 -5.55
C VAL A 105 2.51 9.64 -4.77
N LEU A 106 2.64 9.39 -3.48
CA LEU A 106 3.48 10.14 -2.57
C LEU A 106 4.91 9.59 -2.60
N ARG A 107 5.87 10.50 -2.78
CA ARG A 107 7.31 10.22 -2.75
C ARG A 107 7.96 11.09 -1.70
N LEU A 108 8.99 10.58 -1.05
CA LEU A 108 9.77 11.34 -0.06
C LEU A 108 10.30 12.62 -0.71
N SER A 109 9.85 13.76 -0.20
CA SER A 109 10.14 15.09 -0.74
C SER A 109 10.04 16.14 0.37
N GLY A 110 10.45 17.38 0.08
CA GLY A 110 10.24 18.49 1.00
C GLY A 110 8.76 18.71 1.36
N GLU A 111 7.83 18.40 0.43
CA GLU A 111 6.39 18.51 0.67
C GLU A 111 5.90 17.50 1.72
N ILE A 112 6.44 16.27 1.72
CA ILE A 112 6.14 15.27 2.75
C ILE A 112 6.64 15.74 4.12
N LEU A 113 7.86 16.29 4.19
CA LEU A 113 8.38 16.85 5.45
C LEU A 113 7.52 18.02 5.94
N ASP A 114 7.10 18.90 5.03
CA ASP A 114 6.24 20.04 5.37
C ASP A 114 4.84 19.58 5.82
N TYR A 115 4.29 18.54 5.20
CA TYR A 115 3.04 17.88 5.62
C TYR A 115 3.18 17.33 7.04
N CYS A 116 4.18 16.48 7.31
CA CYS A 116 4.42 15.90 8.63
C CYS A 116 4.64 16.99 9.69
N TYR A 117 5.41 18.03 9.38
CA TYR A 117 5.64 19.16 10.29
C TYR A 117 4.33 19.88 10.63
N ASN A 118 3.51 20.17 9.61
CA ASN A 118 2.22 20.84 9.78
C ASN A 118 1.20 19.99 10.52
N PHE A 119 1.21 18.68 10.33
CA PHE A 119 0.40 17.78 11.12
C PHE A 119 0.83 17.81 12.59
N LEU A 120 2.12 17.58 12.87
CA LEU A 120 2.67 17.50 14.22
C LEU A 120 2.57 18.81 15.01
N ARG A 121 2.72 19.98 14.37
CA ARG A 121 2.66 21.27 15.08
C ARG A 121 1.31 21.51 15.76
N THR A 122 0.25 20.92 15.24
CA THR A 122 -1.11 21.01 15.81
C THR A 122 -1.32 20.07 17.00
N LYS A 123 -0.46 19.06 17.17
CA LYS A 123 -0.61 18.06 18.22
C LYS A 123 0.05 18.52 19.51
N ARG A 124 -0.59 18.18 20.64
CA ARG A 124 -0.07 18.44 22.00
C ARG A 124 0.88 17.35 22.49
N LYS A 125 0.61 16.09 22.11
CA LYS A 125 1.41 14.93 22.47
C LYS A 125 2.25 14.50 21.25
N PRO A 126 3.43 13.87 21.45
CA PRO A 126 4.16 13.19 20.39
C PRO A 126 3.28 12.21 19.61
N ARG A 127 3.70 11.91 18.39
CA ARG A 127 3.14 10.85 17.53
C ARG A 127 4.23 9.87 17.20
N THR A 128 3.86 8.65 16.85
CA THR A 128 4.84 7.69 16.33
C THR A 128 5.14 8.00 14.87
N VAL A 129 6.24 7.48 14.33
CA VAL A 129 6.45 7.53 12.87
C VAL A 129 5.38 6.74 12.14
N TYR A 130 4.92 5.63 12.73
CA TYR A 130 3.78 4.86 12.22
C TYR A 130 2.49 5.70 12.12
N ASP A 131 2.18 6.53 13.12
CA ASP A 131 1.03 7.44 13.05
C ASP A 131 1.15 8.40 11.86
N LEU A 132 2.35 8.92 11.57
CA LEU A 132 2.57 9.78 10.40
C LEU A 132 2.42 9.02 9.10
N TYR A 133 2.95 7.80 9.04
CA TYR A 133 2.81 6.92 7.89
C TYR A 133 1.33 6.65 7.57
N LEU A 134 0.52 6.33 8.60
CA LEU A 134 -0.91 6.15 8.45
C LEU A 134 -1.63 7.41 7.96
N GLU A 135 -1.25 8.59 8.45
CA GLU A 135 -1.86 9.86 7.99
C GLU A 135 -1.51 10.13 6.52
N LEU A 136 -0.26 9.86 6.10
CA LEU A 136 0.12 9.97 4.69
C LEU A 136 -0.59 8.93 3.81
N TYR A 137 -0.81 7.72 4.33
CA TYR A 137 -1.55 6.67 3.61
C TYR A 137 -2.98 7.10 3.26
N MET A 138 -3.59 7.97 4.07
CA MET A 138 -4.91 8.54 3.78
C MET A 138 -4.90 9.55 2.61
N GLU A 139 -3.74 10.07 2.24
CA GLU A 139 -3.58 11.08 1.18
C GLU A 139 -3.22 10.47 -0.19
N GLY A 140 -2.68 9.25 -0.21
CA GLY A 140 -2.30 8.58 -1.46
C GLY A 140 -1.45 7.32 -1.28
N TYR A 141 -1.05 6.73 -2.40
CA TYR A 141 -0.17 5.57 -2.42
C TYR A 141 1.23 5.97 -1.97
N LEU A 142 1.80 5.28 -1.00
CA LEU A 142 3.14 5.56 -0.48
C LEU A 142 4.17 4.79 -1.30
N ALA A 143 5.01 5.50 -2.07
CA ALA A 143 6.13 4.92 -2.80
C ALA A 143 7.37 4.68 -1.89
N PHE A 144 7.14 4.61 -0.59
CA PHE A 144 8.13 4.43 0.45
C PHE A 144 7.50 3.69 1.63
N ASP A 145 8.32 2.96 2.38
CA ASP A 145 7.89 2.29 3.61
C ASP A 145 8.12 3.15 4.87
N GLU A 146 7.74 2.60 6.02
CA GLU A 146 7.84 3.27 7.32
C GLU A 146 9.29 3.56 7.72
N ASP A 147 10.23 2.68 7.37
CA ASP A 147 11.64 2.82 7.71
C ASP A 147 12.28 3.93 6.87
N GLN A 148 11.96 3.97 5.57
CA GLN A 148 12.37 5.05 4.67
C GLN A 148 11.80 6.40 5.12
N LEU A 149 10.54 6.45 5.57
CA LEU A 149 9.96 7.67 6.15
C LEU A 149 10.70 8.09 7.43
N MET A 150 10.99 7.14 8.33
CA MET A 150 11.71 7.39 9.57
C MET A 150 13.09 8.00 9.30
N ASP A 151 13.88 7.36 8.44
CA ASP A 151 15.20 7.83 8.02
C ASP A 151 15.14 9.23 7.40
N PHE A 152 14.12 9.48 6.58
CA PHE A 152 13.92 10.77 5.94
C PHE A 152 13.60 11.87 6.95
N LEU A 153 12.75 11.59 7.94
CA LEU A 153 12.46 12.54 9.02
C LEU A 153 13.70 12.80 9.89
N HIS A 154 14.55 11.78 10.14
CA HIS A 154 15.81 11.96 10.88
C HIS A 154 16.79 12.90 10.18
N SER A 155 16.72 13.00 8.86
CA SER A 155 17.56 13.90 8.07
C SER A 155 17.17 15.39 8.22
N ASP A 156 15.97 15.69 8.71
CA ASP A 156 15.46 17.06 8.85
C ASP A 156 15.46 17.51 10.33
N ASN A 157 16.19 18.60 10.58
CA ASN A 157 16.45 19.11 11.92
C ASN A 157 15.26 19.80 12.60
N ARG A 158 14.10 19.87 11.93
CA ARG A 158 12.82 20.32 12.48
C ARG A 158 12.16 19.25 13.33
N PHE A 159 12.47 17.98 13.13
CA PHE A 159 11.90 16.87 13.89
C PHE A 159 12.77 16.53 15.10
N ILE A 160 12.11 16.19 16.20
CA ILE A 160 12.75 15.78 17.46
C ILE A 160 12.21 14.40 17.81
N PHE A 161 13.12 13.46 17.99
CA PHE A 161 12.82 12.06 18.24
C PHE A 161 13.05 11.68 19.70
N THR A 162 12.23 10.75 20.19
CA THR A 162 12.28 10.16 21.52
C THR A 162 11.74 8.73 21.46
N GLY A 163 12.03 7.89 22.47
CA GLY A 163 11.59 6.49 22.48
C GLY A 163 12.68 5.55 21.97
N HIS A 164 12.28 4.47 21.29
CA HIS A 164 13.21 3.48 20.77
C HIS A 164 13.22 3.51 19.23
N ASP A 165 14.38 3.83 18.66
CA ASP A 165 14.53 4.05 17.21
C ASP A 165 14.66 2.74 16.41
N ALA A 166 14.20 1.61 16.97
CA ALA A 166 14.29 0.32 16.28
C ALA A 166 13.07 0.02 15.42
N ARG A 167 11.92 0.64 15.73
CA ARG A 167 10.64 0.41 15.05
C ARG A 167 9.85 1.70 14.98
N SER A 168 9.22 1.95 13.84
CA SER A 168 8.39 3.13 13.55
C SER A 168 7.31 3.42 14.60
N TYR A 169 6.70 2.39 15.19
CA TYR A 169 5.63 2.50 16.18
C TYR A 169 6.12 2.71 17.62
N ASP A 170 7.42 2.55 17.89
CA ASP A 170 8.06 2.87 19.18
C ASP A 170 8.92 4.15 19.11
N CYS A 171 9.04 4.73 17.90
CA CYS A 171 9.78 5.94 17.61
C CYS A 171 8.84 7.16 17.63
N PHE A 172 8.91 7.95 18.70
CA PHE A 172 8.06 9.12 18.90
C PHE A 172 8.70 10.39 18.35
N VAL A 173 7.94 11.14 17.55
CA VAL A 173 8.35 12.37 16.89
C VAL A 173 7.49 13.57 17.33
N THR A 174 8.18 14.69 17.52
CA THR A 174 7.61 16.03 17.72
C THR A 174 8.33 17.04 16.82
N VAL A 175 7.88 18.30 16.82
CA VAL A 175 8.50 19.37 16.02
C VAL A 175 9.18 20.43 16.88
N ASN A 176 10.32 20.91 16.41
CA ASN A 176 11.00 22.09 16.93
C ASN A 176 10.34 23.37 16.40
N ARG A 177 9.42 23.93 17.20
CA ARG A 177 8.65 25.14 16.85
C ARG A 177 9.50 26.41 16.65
N LYS A 178 10.77 26.42 17.07
CA LYS A 178 11.67 27.57 16.93
C LYS A 178 12.39 27.63 15.58
N LYS A 179 12.40 26.54 14.81
CA LYS A 179 13.06 26.47 13.49
C LYS A 179 12.12 26.79 12.31
N CYS A 180 10.93 27.30 12.60
CA CYS A 180 10.02 27.84 11.59
C CYS A 180 10.43 29.27 11.24
N SER A 181 11.59 29.46 10.59
CA SER A 181 11.94 30.75 10.00
C SER A 181 12.80 30.57 8.76
N VAL A 182 12.26 31.11 7.66
CA VAL A 182 12.88 31.41 6.36
C VAL A 182 12.88 30.27 5.33
N ARG A 183 11.92 30.35 4.40
CA ARG A 183 12.23 30.33 2.97
C ARG A 183 11.66 31.62 2.39
N ASP A 184 12.55 32.59 2.16
CA ASP A 184 12.33 33.66 1.17
C ASP A 184 12.43 33.08 -0.24
#